data_AF-A0A2E0VJ19-F1
#
_entry.id   AF-A0A2E0VJ19-F1
#
_cell.length_a   1.000
_cell.length_b   1.000
_cell.length_c   1.000
_cell.angle_alpha   90.00
_cell.angle_beta   90.00
_cell.angle_gamma   90.00
#
_symmetry.space_group_name_H-M   'P 1'
#
loop_
_entity.id
_entity.type
_entity.pdbx_description
1 polymer ?
#
loop_
_entity_poly.entity_id
_entity_poly.type
_entity_poly.pdbx_seq_one_letter_code
_entity_poly.pdbx_strand_id
1 'polypeptide(L)'
;MDRLAQHRARIIEMCDKYDEIGPLDDGYQHFWIKDRGAMSAADLRVIADELDRRNKAWDDQITAFHKERNDDHTRSNHAGLD
;
A
#
# COMPACT_ATOMS: atom_id res chain seq x y z
N MET A 1 17.76 -11.68 -19.66
CA MET A 1 17.02 -11.18 -18.49
C MET A 1 17.48 -9.75 -18.22
N ASP A 2 16.54 -8.82 -18.12
CA ASP A 2 16.79 -7.40 -17.88
C ASP A 2 17.41 -7.17 -16.48
N ARG A 3 18.47 -6.36 -16.39
CA ARG A 3 19.18 -6.08 -15.13
C ARG A 3 18.32 -5.31 -14.15
N LEU A 4 17.41 -4.46 -14.65
CA LEU A 4 16.50 -3.70 -13.79
C LEU A 4 15.47 -4.61 -13.12
N ALA A 5 14.88 -5.53 -13.90
CA ALA A 5 13.96 -6.53 -13.35
C ALA A 5 14.63 -7.42 -12.28
N GLN A 6 15.88 -7.84 -12.51
CA GLN A 6 16.64 -8.62 -11.51
C GLN A 6 16.94 -7.82 -10.25
N HIS A 7 17.28 -6.54 -10.38
CA HIS A 7 17.51 -5.67 -9.23
C HIS A 7 16.24 -5.51 -8.40
N ARG A 8 15.10 -5.22 -9.05
CA ARG A 8 13.79 -5.09 -8.38
C ARG A 8 13.44 -6.36 -7.60
N ALA A 9 13.54 -7.52 -8.24
CA ALA A 9 13.25 -8.80 -7.60
C ALA A 9 14.13 -9.05 -6.37
N ARG A 10 15.43 -8.75 -6.45
CA ARG A 10 16.36 -8.92 -5.32
C ARG A 10 16.00 -8.03 -4.13
N ILE A 11 15.61 -6.77 -4.37
CA ILE A 11 15.23 -5.86 -3.28
C ILE A 11 13.98 -6.40 -2.56
N ILE A 12 12.96 -6.82 -3.32
CA ILE A 12 11.72 -7.36 -2.75
C ILE A 12 11.98 -8.65 -1.97
N GLU A 13 12.74 -9.59 -2.55
CA GLU A 13 13.12 -10.84 -1.89
C GLU A 13 13.87 -10.58 -0.58
N MET A 14 14.75 -9.58 -0.57
CA MET A 14 15.46 -9.19 0.64
C MET A 14 14.52 -8.59 1.69
N CYS A 15 13.54 -7.77 1.32
CA CYS A 15 12.55 -7.27 2.28
C CYS A 15 11.71 -8.41 2.87
N ASP A 16 11.26 -9.35 2.04
CA ASP A 16 10.45 -10.50 2.48
C ASP A 16 11.26 -11.43 3.39
N LYS A 17 12.52 -11.71 3.05
CA LYS A 17 13.40 -12.58 3.82
C LYS A 17 13.65 -12.07 5.25
N TYR A 18 13.59 -10.76 5.47
CA TYR A 18 13.89 -10.14 6.76
C TYR A 18 12.66 -9.53 7.43
N ASP A 19 11.47 -9.84 6.92
CA ASP A 19 10.19 -9.38 7.46
C ASP A 19 10.13 -7.85 7.61
N GLU A 20 10.67 -7.15 6.61
CA GLU A 20 10.73 -5.69 6.60
C GLU A 20 9.45 -5.05 6.04
N ILE A 21 8.54 -5.86 5.49
CA ILE A 21 7.23 -5.41 5.01
C ILE A 21 6.15 -6.18 5.75
N GLY A 22 5.31 -5.46 6.50
CA GLY A 22 4.21 -6.07 7.24
C GLY A 22 3.05 -5.11 7.52
N PRO A 23 1.86 -5.64 7.86
CA PRO A 23 0.69 -4.83 8.20
C PRO A 23 0.85 -4.15 9.57
N LEU A 24 0.25 -2.96 9.70
CA LEU A 24 -0.01 -2.32 11.00
C LEU A 24 -1.53 -2.26 11.27
N ASP A 25 -1.92 -1.56 12.33
CA ASP A 25 -3.29 -1.48 12.84
C ASP A 25 -4.28 -0.81 11.86
N ASP A 26 -3.78 -0.07 10.86
CA ASP A 26 -4.57 0.56 9.81
C ASP A 26 -4.86 -0.36 8.61
N GLY A 27 -4.32 -1.59 8.64
CA GLY A 27 -4.46 -2.60 7.58
C GLY A 27 -3.51 -2.42 6.39
N TYR A 28 -2.76 -1.32 6.32
CA TYR A 28 -1.77 -1.10 5.26
C TYR A 28 -0.48 -1.86 5.55
N GLN A 29 0.14 -2.38 4.50
CA GLN A 29 1.53 -2.85 4.50
C GLN A 29 2.48 -1.66 4.63
N HIS A 30 3.44 -1.79 5.53
CA HIS A 30 4.44 -0.80 5.85
C HIS A 30 5.83 -1.38 5.66
N PHE A 31 6.75 -0.57 5.15
CA PHE A 31 8.17 -0.91 5.15
C PHE A 31 8.84 -0.37 6.41
N TRP A 32 9.48 -1.26 7.18
CA TRP A 32 10.29 -0.92 8.34
C TRP A 32 11.63 -1.65 8.28
N ILE A 33 12.71 -0.90 8.05
CA ILE A 33 14.05 -1.46 7.97
C ILE A 33 14.68 -1.57 9.36
N LYS A 34 15.26 -2.73 9.66
CA LYS A 34 16.05 -2.95 10.88
C LYS A 34 17.49 -3.28 10.51
N ASP A 35 18.42 -2.43 10.95
CA ASP A 35 19.87 -2.67 10.92
C ASP A 35 20.51 -2.96 9.54
N ARG A 36 19.97 -2.41 8.44
CA ARG A 36 20.53 -2.57 7.07
C ARG A 36 21.29 -1.36 6.52
N GLY A 37 21.41 -0.30 7.31
CA GLY A 37 22.04 0.95 6.86
C GLY A 37 21.13 1.76 5.93
N ALA A 38 21.74 2.48 4.99
CA ALA A 38 21.03 3.36 4.08
C ALA A 38 20.66 2.67 2.76
N MET A 39 19.47 2.96 2.25
CA MET A 39 19.03 2.54 0.92
C MET A 39 19.15 3.69 -0.09
N SER A 40 19.40 3.37 -1.35
CA SER A 40 19.40 4.39 -2.39
C SER A 40 17.97 4.85 -2.70
N ALA A 41 17.82 6.05 -3.26
CA ALA A 41 16.52 6.53 -3.75
C ALA A 41 15.94 5.63 -4.86
N ALA A 42 16.76 4.85 -5.57
CA ALA A 42 16.26 3.88 -6.53
C ALA A 42 15.61 2.69 -5.83
N ASP A 43 16.24 2.16 -4.77
CA ASP A 43 15.70 1.02 -4.00
C ASP A 43 14.41 1.40 -3.27
N LEU A 44 14.37 2.60 -2.68
CA LEU A 44 13.18 3.11 -2.01
C LEU A 44 11.98 3.23 -2.97
N ARG A 45 12.20 3.56 -4.25
CA ARG A 45 11.13 3.57 -5.26
C ARG A 45 10.65 2.16 -5.58
N VAL A 46 11.55 1.18 -5.63
CA VAL A 46 11.14 -0.23 -5.81
C VAL A 46 10.25 -0.68 -4.66
N ILE A 47 10.62 -0.32 -3.42
CA ILE A 47 9.85 -0.66 -2.24
C ILE A 47 8.49 0.06 -2.26
N ALA A 48 8.46 1.35 -2.61
CA ALA A 48 7.22 2.10 -2.72
C ALA A 48 6.25 1.48 -3.75
N ASP A 49 6.73 1.17 -4.95
CA ASP A 49 5.93 0.49 -5.98
C ASP A 49 5.37 -0.86 -5.47
N GLU A 50 6.16 -1.59 -4.69
CA GLU A 50 5.75 -2.87 -4.11
C GLU A 50 4.71 -2.69 -2.99
N LEU A 51 4.85 -1.67 -2.16
CA LEU A 51 3.85 -1.32 -1.14
C LEU A 51 2.53 -0.92 -1.81
N ASP A 52 2.55 -0.09 -2.84
CA ASP A 52 1.35 0.28 -3.63
C ASP A 52 0.66 -0.98 -4.18
N ARG A 53 1.46 -1.91 -4.74
CA ARG A 53 0.95 -3.18 -5.26
C ARG A 53 0.29 -4.02 -4.16
N ARG A 54 0.91 -4.17 -2.99
CA ARG A 54 0.38 -4.97 -1.88
C ARG A 54 -0.85 -4.31 -1.24
N ASN A 55 -0.86 -2.98 -1.16
CA ASN A 55 -1.91 -2.20 -0.51
C ASN A 55 -3.13 -1.99 -1.40
N LYS A 56 -3.01 -2.17 -2.72
CA LYS A 56 -4.10 -1.92 -3.67
C LYS A 56 -5.45 -2.52 -3.25
N ALA A 57 -5.47 -3.78 -2.82
CA ALA A 57 -6.72 -4.44 -2.47
C ALA A 57 -7.39 -3.83 -1.21
N TRP A 58 -6.58 -3.39 -0.25
CA TRP A 58 -7.05 -2.71 0.96
C TRP A 58 -7.52 -1.28 0.65
N ASP A 59 -6.73 -0.54 -0.13
CA ASP A 59 -7.06 0.81 -0.60
C ASP A 59 -8.38 0.84 -1.39
N ASP A 60 -8.59 -0.16 -2.27
CA ASP A 60 -9.84 -0.31 -3.01
C ASP A 60 -11.04 -0.53 -2.05
N GLN A 61 -10.87 -1.28 -0.96
CA GLN A 61 -11.93 -1.52 0.04
C GLN A 61 -12.26 -0.26 0.85
N ILE A 62 -11.23 0.44 1.33
CA ILE A 62 -11.39 1.70 2.07
C ILE A 62 -12.06 2.76 1.19
N THR A 63 -11.64 2.87 -0.06
CA THR A 63 -12.23 3.78 -1.04
C THR A 63 -13.71 3.45 -1.29
N ALA A 64 -14.05 2.17 -1.46
CA ALA A 64 -15.43 1.73 -1.64
C ALA A 64 -16.30 2.07 -0.41
N PHE A 65 -15.83 1.78 0.80
CA PHE A 65 -16.53 2.09 2.04
C PHE A 65 -16.83 3.59 2.18
N HIS A 66 -15.85 4.45 1.89
CA HIS A 66 -16.05 5.90 1.95
C HIS A 66 -17.02 6.41 0.90
N LYS A 67 -17.03 5.82 -0.30
CA LYS A 67 -17.98 6.17 -1.36
C LYS A 67 -19.41 5.82 -0.97
N GLU A 68 -19.66 4.59 -0.52
CA GLU A 68 -20.99 4.15 -0.09
C GLU A 68 -21.55 5.00 1.05
N ARG A 69 -20.72 5.33 2.03
CA ARG A 69 -21.12 6.17 3.16
C ARG A 69 -21.50 7.59 2.74
N ASN A 70 -20.79 8.18 1.77
CA ASN A 70 -21.10 9.52 1.27
C ASN A 70 -22.39 9.54 0.42
N ASP A 71 -22.64 8.47 -0.33
CA ASP A 71 -23.86 8.33 -1.15
C ASP A 71 -25.11 8.21 -0.25
N ASP A 72 -25.02 7.49 0.87
CA ASP A 72 -26.11 7.34 1.85
C ASP A 72 -26.45 8.65 2.57
N HIS A 73 -25.42 9.41 3.00
CA HIS A 73 -25.62 10.74 3.60
C HIS A 73 -26.31 11.72 2.63
N THR A 74 -26.03 11.60 1.33
CA THR A 74 -26.64 12.48 0.32
C THR A 74 -28.10 12.12 0.05
N ARG A 75 -28.46 10.82 0.08
CA ARG A 75 -29.85 10.36 -0.10
C ARG A 75 -30.74 10.67 1.10
N SER A 76 -30.22 10.53 2.32
CA SER A 76 -30.98 10.83 3.54
C SER A 76 -31.38 12.32 3.63
N ASN A 77 -30.56 13.23 3.11
CA ASN A 77 -30.86 14.66 3.08
C ASN A 77 -31.89 15.08 2.01
N HIS A 78 -32.15 14.25 0.99
CA HIS A 78 -33.10 14.57 -0.09
C HIS A 78 -34.51 13.99 0.16
N ALA A 79 -34.65 13.03 1.07
CA ALA A 79 -35.94 12.41 1.41
C ALA A 79 -36.73 13.16 2.50
N GLY A 80 -36.27 14.33 2.94
CA GLY A 80 -36.91 15.16 3.97
C GLY A 80 -37.52 16.48 3.48
N LEU A 81 -37.69 16.63 2.16
CA LEU A 81 -38.27 17.81 1.51
C LEU A 81 -39.49 17.42 0.66
N ASP A 82 -40.46 16.75 1.28
CA ASP A 82 -41.82 16.60 0.75
C ASP A 82 -42.84 16.90 1.86
#